data_AF-A0A2U2ZB87-F1
#
_entry.id   AF-A0A2U2ZB87-F1
#
_cell.length_a   1.000
_cell.length_b   1.000
_cell.length_c   1.000
_cell.angle_alpha   90.00
_cell.angle_beta   90.00
_cell.angle_gamma   90.00
#
_symmetry.space_group_name_H-M   'P 1'
#
loop_
_entity.id
_entity.type
_entity.pdbx_description
1 polymer ?
#
loop_
_entity_poly.entity_id
_entity_poly.type
_entity_poly.pdbx_seq_one_letter_code
_entity_poly.pdbx_strand_id
1 'polypeptide(L)'
;MTTPQQLLVQAAARNNAEWCAAMSRSHGLAGEFGTQAWAAPSRTPLYYPDAVTLVPGADRIALAARIDTTAPGASVKDSFADLDLTEVGFQVLFEAQWIYRPASTPAPASDLVRTVAGDPETLRVWALAWDDGDGNADLFRPELLDDTATFVLAGQSTDGRVVAGAVASRGHQVVGISNVFALDGGPDAAWPVVLDAVNWLSPTLPVVGYEQGEGLGAAIRHGFEPVGPLRIWAHCL
;
A
#
# COMPACT_ATOMS: atom_id res chain seq x y z
N MET A 1 -9.41 19.62 4.14
CA MET A 1 -10.16 18.37 4.39
C MET A 1 -11.15 18.60 5.53
N THR A 2 -12.28 17.89 5.54
CA THR A 2 -13.19 17.89 6.70
C THR A 2 -12.63 17.00 7.82
N THR A 3 -13.05 17.19 9.07
CA THR A 3 -12.60 16.36 10.22
C THR A 3 -12.84 14.86 9.99
N PRO A 4 -14.00 14.40 9.45
CA PRO A 4 -14.19 12.98 9.15
C PRO A 4 -13.22 12.43 8.10
N GLN A 5 -12.97 13.19 7.02
CA GLN A 5 -12.01 12.79 5.99
C GLN A 5 -10.59 12.69 6.54
N GLN A 6 -10.20 13.62 7.42
CA GLN A 6 -8.89 13.58 8.07
C GLN A 6 -8.71 12.31 8.93
N LEU A 7 -9.75 11.88 9.66
CA LEU A 7 -9.70 10.64 10.43
C LEU A 7 -9.55 9.40 9.52
N LEU A 8 -10.21 9.39 8.36
CA LEU A 8 -10.05 8.32 7.36
C LEU A 8 -8.63 8.29 6.80
N VAL A 9 -8.07 9.46 6.43
CA VAL A 9 -6.69 9.58 5.97
C VAL A 9 -5.70 9.13 7.04
N GLN A 10 -5.90 9.49 8.31
CA GLN A 10 -5.06 9.03 9.42
C GLN A 10 -5.08 7.51 9.57
N ALA A 11 -6.26 6.89 9.50
CA ALA A 11 -6.39 5.43 9.56
C ALA A 11 -5.69 4.75 8.37
N ALA A 12 -5.85 5.29 7.16
CA ALA A 12 -5.20 4.78 5.95
C ALA A 12 -3.68 4.95 5.99
N ALA A 13 -3.18 6.12 6.40
CA ALA A 13 -1.77 6.42 6.57
C ALA A 13 -1.12 5.50 7.61
N ARG A 14 -1.78 5.29 8.75
CA ARG A 14 -1.32 4.37 9.79
C ARG A 14 -1.22 2.94 9.27
N ASN A 15 -2.27 2.45 8.61
CA ASN A 15 -2.28 1.10 8.07
C ASN A 15 -1.23 0.91 6.96
N ASN A 16 -1.05 1.91 6.08
CA ASN A 16 -0.01 1.87 5.07
C ASN A 16 1.41 1.91 5.66
N ALA A 17 1.63 2.67 6.74
CA ALA A 17 2.89 2.68 7.46
C ALA A 17 3.20 1.32 8.11
N GLU A 18 2.18 0.63 8.64
CA GLU A 18 2.32 -0.74 9.15
C GLU A 18 2.71 -1.73 8.05
N TRP A 19 2.14 -1.59 6.85
CA TRP A 19 2.53 -2.36 5.67
C TRP A 19 3.99 -2.08 5.26
N CYS A 20 4.40 -0.81 5.18
CA CYS A 20 5.79 -0.44 4.88
C CYS A 20 6.77 -1.00 5.92
N ALA A 21 6.37 -1.00 7.20
CA ALA A 21 7.14 -1.60 8.28
C ALA A 21 7.24 -3.13 8.15
N ALA A 22 6.16 -3.82 7.74
CA ALA A 22 6.19 -5.26 7.50
C ALA A 22 7.13 -5.62 6.34
N MET A 23 7.05 -4.89 5.23
CA MET A 23 7.98 -5.03 4.10
C MET A 23 9.43 -4.74 4.49
N SER A 24 9.68 -3.73 5.30
CA SER A 24 11.05 -3.46 5.78
C SER A 24 11.56 -4.60 6.66
N ARG A 25 10.72 -5.11 7.57
CA ARG A 25 11.09 -6.22 8.48
C ARG A 25 11.40 -7.51 7.73
N SER A 26 10.65 -7.86 6.69
CA SER A 26 10.96 -9.05 5.87
C SER A 26 12.31 -8.92 5.15
N HIS A 27 12.80 -7.69 4.96
CA HIS A 27 14.14 -7.41 4.45
C HIS A 27 15.21 -7.22 5.54
N GLY A 28 14.90 -7.52 6.80
CA GLY A 28 15.81 -7.40 7.93
C GLY A 28 16.03 -5.95 8.42
N LEU A 29 15.19 -5.02 7.97
CA LEU A 29 15.27 -3.60 8.33
C LEU A 29 14.17 -3.23 9.33
N ALA A 30 14.58 -2.72 10.49
CA ALA A 30 13.65 -2.18 11.48
C ALA A 30 13.40 -0.69 11.22
N GLY A 31 12.12 -0.30 11.17
CA GLY A 31 11.70 1.10 11.25
C GLY A 31 10.91 1.36 12.54
N GLU A 32 10.82 2.62 12.94
CA GLU A 32 10.25 3.02 14.23
C GLU A 32 9.02 3.92 14.05
N PHE A 33 7.96 3.64 14.81
CA PHE A 33 6.80 4.51 14.93
C PHE A 33 7.08 5.60 15.96
N GLY A 34 7.07 6.86 15.50
CA GLY A 34 7.03 8.05 16.35
C GLY A 34 5.63 8.64 16.44
N THR A 35 5.52 9.80 17.09
CA THR A 35 4.25 10.53 17.22
C THR A 35 3.70 11.05 15.89
N GLN A 36 4.59 11.51 15.01
CA GLN A 36 4.21 12.15 13.74
C GLN A 36 4.44 11.28 12.50
N ALA A 37 5.31 10.25 12.59
CA ALA A 37 5.68 9.44 11.44
C ALA A 37 6.24 8.08 11.83
N TRP A 38 6.07 7.10 10.96
CA TRP A 38 6.95 5.93 10.91
C TRP A 38 8.17 6.27 10.04
N ALA A 39 9.37 5.84 10.43
CA ALA A 39 10.59 6.05 9.64
C ALA A 39 11.59 4.90 9.83
N ALA A 40 12.34 4.57 8.78
CA ALA A 40 13.45 3.64 8.80
C ALA A 40 14.80 4.39 8.62
N PRO A 41 15.80 4.12 9.47
CA PRO A 41 17.08 4.84 9.44
C PRO A 41 17.97 4.48 8.25
N SER A 42 17.58 3.48 7.43
CA SER A 42 18.31 3.03 6.25
C SER A 42 17.33 2.79 5.10
N ARG A 43 17.86 2.64 3.88
CA ARG A 43 17.04 2.49 2.67
C ARG A 43 16.11 1.28 2.73
N THR A 44 14.82 1.55 2.59
CA THR A 44 13.76 0.55 2.52
C THR A 44 13.73 -0.16 1.16
N PRO A 45 13.04 -1.31 1.05
CA PRO A 45 12.92 -2.02 -0.22
C PRO A 45 12.29 -1.18 -1.33
N LEU A 46 12.57 -1.53 -2.59
CA LEU A 46 12.05 -0.84 -3.78
C LEU A 46 10.53 -0.63 -3.69
N TYR A 47 10.06 0.56 -4.07
CA TYR A 47 8.68 1.05 -4.00
C TYR A 47 8.12 1.35 -2.60
N TYR A 48 8.85 1.08 -1.52
CA TYR A 48 8.44 1.41 -0.16
C TYR A 48 9.20 2.64 0.34
N PRO A 49 8.52 3.63 0.93
CA PRO A 49 9.15 4.85 1.39
C PRO A 49 9.95 4.63 2.68
N ASP A 50 10.95 5.46 2.91
CA ASP A 50 11.75 5.43 4.13
C ASP A 50 11.03 6.09 5.32
N ALA A 51 10.06 6.95 5.04
CA ALA A 51 9.17 7.49 6.06
C ALA A 51 7.74 7.66 5.56
N VAL A 52 6.77 7.52 6.48
CA VAL A 52 5.34 7.75 6.25
C VAL A 52 4.82 8.66 7.35
N THR A 53 4.28 9.83 6.98
CA THR A 53 3.67 10.76 7.93
C THR A 53 2.33 10.20 8.44
N LEU A 54 2.06 10.34 9.73
CA LEU A 54 0.88 9.79 10.42
C LEU A 54 -0.11 10.88 10.87
N VAL A 55 0.33 12.14 10.90
CA VAL A 55 -0.50 13.31 11.21
C VAL A 55 -0.19 14.46 10.26
N PRO A 56 -1.15 15.38 10.03
CA PRO A 56 -0.88 16.63 9.32
C PRO A 56 0.18 17.48 10.04
N GLY A 57 0.90 18.30 9.27
CA GLY A 57 1.86 19.27 9.81
C GLY A 57 3.03 18.62 10.56
N ALA A 58 3.49 17.45 10.08
CA ALA A 58 4.69 16.82 10.62
C ALA A 58 5.91 17.76 10.47
N ASP A 59 6.82 17.73 11.44
CA ASP A 59 8.04 18.54 11.35
C ASP A 59 8.99 17.95 10.30
N ARG A 60 9.17 18.68 9.20
CA ARG A 60 10.01 18.25 8.07
C ARG A 60 11.47 18.02 8.42
N ILE A 61 12.04 18.83 9.32
CA ILE A 61 13.46 18.71 9.71
C ILE A 61 13.62 17.50 10.61
N ALA A 62 12.73 17.34 11.59
CA ALA A 62 12.74 16.17 12.47
C ALA A 62 12.47 14.86 11.70
N LEU A 63 11.62 14.91 10.67
CA LEU A 63 11.35 13.75 9.80
C LEU A 63 12.58 13.37 8.98
N ALA A 64 13.20 14.33 8.29
CA ALA A 64 14.38 14.09 7.46
C ALA A 64 15.56 13.54 8.29
N ALA A 65 15.73 14.01 9.53
CA ALA A 65 16.77 13.53 10.44
C ALA A 65 16.61 12.04 10.86
N ARG A 66 15.46 11.40 10.60
CA ARG A 66 15.20 9.99 10.94
C ARG A 66 15.47 9.01 9.81
N ILE A 67 15.84 9.50 8.62
CA ILE A 67 16.10 8.69 7.43
C ILE A 67 17.48 9.04 6.84
N ASP A 68 18.09 8.11 6.12
CA ASP A 68 19.43 8.30 5.52
C ASP A 68 19.48 9.27 4.31
N THR A 69 19.51 10.57 4.54
CA THR A 69 19.68 11.57 3.45
C THR A 69 21.15 11.81 3.09
N THR A 70 22.08 10.90 3.44
CA THR A 70 23.51 11.08 3.12
C THR A 70 23.84 10.81 1.65
N ALA A 71 22.93 10.11 0.95
CA ALA A 71 22.96 9.89 -0.49
C ALA A 71 21.55 10.05 -1.10
N PRO A 72 21.46 10.33 -2.41
CA PRO A 72 20.19 10.33 -3.13
C PRO A 72 19.42 9.00 -3.04
N GLY A 73 18.11 9.07 -3.19
CA GLY A 73 17.22 7.89 -3.25
C GLY A 73 16.36 7.68 -2.01
N ALA A 74 16.55 8.47 -0.95
CA ALA A 74 15.60 8.49 0.17
C ALA A 74 14.20 8.88 -0.32
N SER A 75 13.13 8.37 0.27
CA SER A 75 11.78 8.75 -0.10
C SER A 75 10.85 8.88 1.11
N VAL A 76 9.88 9.80 0.98
CA VAL A 76 8.90 10.09 2.02
C VAL A 76 7.51 10.03 1.42
N LYS A 77 6.62 9.30 2.07
CA LYS A 77 5.18 9.41 1.85
C LYS A 77 4.62 10.47 2.79
N ASP A 78 4.36 11.63 2.22
CA ASP A 78 3.55 12.67 2.84
C ASP A 78 2.08 12.29 2.63
N SER A 79 1.52 11.65 3.64
CA SER A 79 0.16 11.12 3.65
C SER A 79 -0.92 12.20 3.68
N PHE A 80 -0.57 13.47 3.90
CA PHE A 80 -1.53 14.58 3.99
C PHE A 80 -1.33 15.63 2.90
N ALA A 81 -0.28 15.47 2.08
CA ALA A 81 0.15 16.39 1.02
C ALA A 81 0.35 17.84 1.52
N ASP A 82 0.77 17.99 2.78
CA ASP A 82 0.90 19.28 3.47
C ASP A 82 2.34 19.63 3.87
N LEU A 83 3.31 18.77 3.54
CA LEU A 83 4.72 19.06 3.73
C LEU A 83 5.32 19.71 2.48
N ASP A 84 6.26 20.61 2.71
CA ASP A 84 7.23 21.06 1.71
C ASP A 84 8.61 20.54 2.11
N LEU A 85 9.12 19.58 1.34
CA LEU A 85 10.44 18.97 1.56
C LEU A 85 11.52 19.50 0.60
N THR A 86 11.22 20.52 -0.20
CA THR A 86 12.17 21.09 -1.17
C THR A 86 13.40 21.69 -0.49
N GLU A 87 13.21 22.39 0.64
CA GLU A 87 14.29 22.97 1.45
C GLU A 87 15.23 21.91 2.07
N VAL A 88 14.79 20.65 2.13
CA VAL A 88 15.59 19.51 2.63
C VAL A 88 16.02 18.56 1.51
N GLY A 89 16.04 19.03 0.25
CA GLY A 89 16.65 18.32 -0.87
C GLY A 89 15.76 17.27 -1.55
N PHE A 90 14.45 17.29 -1.28
CA PHE A 90 13.50 16.40 -1.93
C PHE A 90 12.79 17.09 -3.10
N GLN A 91 12.38 16.29 -4.07
CA GLN A 91 11.43 16.68 -5.11
C GLN A 91 10.21 15.76 -5.09
N VAL A 92 9.09 16.25 -5.61
CA VAL A 92 7.88 15.45 -5.76
C VAL A 92 8.11 14.39 -6.83
N LEU A 93 7.96 13.12 -6.46
CA LEU A 93 8.00 12.00 -7.39
C LEU A 93 6.64 11.86 -8.10
N PHE A 94 5.56 11.82 -7.32
CA PHE A 94 4.18 11.86 -7.83
C PHE A 94 3.18 12.21 -6.72
N GLU A 95 1.94 12.49 -7.12
CA GLU A 95 0.80 12.73 -6.22
C GLU A 95 -0.29 11.68 -6.48
N ALA A 96 -1.01 11.29 -5.42
CA ALA A 96 -2.08 10.31 -5.51
C ALA A 96 -3.27 10.69 -4.60
N GLN A 97 -4.32 9.87 -4.61
CA GLN A 97 -5.46 10.03 -3.72
C GLN A 97 -5.60 8.82 -2.81
N TRP A 98 -5.77 9.06 -1.51
CA TRP A 98 -6.34 8.05 -0.62
C TRP A 98 -7.75 7.71 -1.07
N ILE A 99 -8.04 6.42 -1.12
CA ILE A 99 -9.35 5.88 -1.46
C ILE A 99 -9.95 5.16 -0.25
N TYR A 100 -11.25 5.27 -0.09
CA TYR A 100 -12.00 4.64 0.99
C TYR A 100 -13.25 3.95 0.44
N ARG A 101 -13.55 2.76 0.94
CA ARG A 101 -14.76 2.02 0.61
C ARG A 101 -15.43 1.51 1.89
N PRO A 102 -16.69 1.90 2.16
CA PRO A 102 -17.43 1.38 3.31
C PRO A 102 -17.54 -0.15 3.29
N ALA A 103 -17.47 -0.77 4.47
CA ALA A 103 -17.68 -2.22 4.63
C ALA A 103 -19.08 -2.66 4.16
N SER A 104 -20.07 -1.77 4.28
CA SER A 104 -21.46 -2.03 3.88
C SER A 104 -21.66 -2.11 2.36
N THR A 105 -20.68 -1.68 1.56
CA THR A 105 -20.80 -1.72 0.10
C THR A 105 -20.62 -3.16 -0.39
N PRO A 106 -21.60 -3.78 -1.09
CA PRO A 106 -21.51 -5.17 -1.53
C PRO A 106 -20.30 -5.42 -2.44
N ALA A 107 -19.55 -6.51 -2.21
CA ALA A 107 -18.47 -6.91 -3.12
C ALA A 107 -19.07 -7.40 -4.46
N PRO A 108 -18.54 -6.95 -5.61
CA PRO A 108 -19.00 -7.46 -6.90
C PRO A 108 -18.54 -8.91 -7.09
N ALA A 109 -19.30 -9.68 -7.87
CA ALA A 109 -18.93 -11.04 -8.21
C ALA A 109 -17.65 -11.07 -9.06
N SER A 110 -16.82 -12.10 -8.85
CA SER A 110 -15.61 -12.36 -9.61
C SER A 110 -15.73 -13.70 -10.32
N ASP A 111 -15.28 -13.75 -11.57
CA ASP A 111 -15.12 -15.00 -12.32
C ASP A 111 -13.79 -15.72 -11.99
N LEU A 112 -12.86 -15.02 -11.32
CA LEU A 112 -11.60 -15.58 -10.84
C LEU A 112 -11.79 -16.37 -9.55
N VAL A 113 -11.05 -17.47 -9.43
CA VAL A 113 -10.96 -18.24 -8.18
C VAL A 113 -10.07 -17.47 -7.21
N ARG A 114 -10.67 -17.08 -6.08
CA ARG A 114 -9.96 -16.42 -5.00
C ARG A 114 -9.09 -17.41 -4.23
N THR A 115 -7.80 -17.10 -4.08
CA THR A 115 -6.88 -17.78 -3.17
C THR A 115 -6.08 -16.78 -2.32
N VAL A 116 -5.48 -17.27 -1.23
CA VAL A 116 -4.56 -16.51 -0.39
C VAL A 116 -3.27 -17.32 -0.29
N ALA A 117 -2.12 -16.71 -0.58
CA ALA A 117 -0.85 -17.39 -0.45
C ALA A 117 -0.60 -17.76 1.02
N GLY A 118 -0.36 -19.04 1.27
CA GLY A 118 -0.18 -19.59 2.62
C GLY A 118 1.20 -20.19 2.86
N ASP A 119 2.04 -20.22 1.82
CA ASP A 119 3.37 -20.83 1.83
C ASP A 119 4.32 -20.11 0.86
N PRO A 120 5.64 -20.34 0.96
CA PRO A 120 6.63 -19.67 0.12
C PRO A 120 6.46 -19.92 -1.39
N GLU A 121 5.92 -21.08 -1.80
CA GLU A 121 5.75 -21.43 -3.21
C GLU A 121 4.60 -20.64 -3.82
N THR A 122 3.45 -20.63 -3.15
CA THR A 122 2.26 -19.85 -3.57
C THR A 122 2.54 -18.34 -3.55
N LEU A 123 3.31 -17.85 -2.57
CA LEU A 123 3.77 -16.46 -2.55
C LEU A 123 4.67 -16.15 -3.75
N ARG A 124 5.60 -17.04 -4.08
CA ARG A 124 6.53 -16.85 -5.20
C ARG A 124 5.81 -16.85 -6.54
N VAL A 125 4.81 -17.72 -6.73
CA VAL A 125 3.96 -17.70 -7.92
C VAL A 125 3.21 -16.37 -8.05
N TRP A 126 2.64 -15.87 -6.95
CA TRP A 126 1.98 -14.57 -6.94
C TRP A 126 2.95 -13.43 -7.26
N ALA A 127 4.14 -13.44 -6.67
CA ALA A 127 5.14 -12.40 -6.86
C ALA A 127 5.65 -12.35 -8.30
N LEU A 128 5.80 -13.50 -8.97
CA LEU A 128 6.16 -13.57 -10.38
C LEU A 128 5.04 -13.01 -11.29
N ALA A 129 3.78 -13.23 -10.93
CA ALA A 129 2.65 -12.67 -11.67
C ALA A 129 2.54 -11.14 -11.44
N TRP A 130 2.79 -10.66 -10.23
CA TRP A 130 2.84 -9.23 -9.93
C TRP A 130 4.01 -8.53 -10.64
N ASP A 131 5.16 -9.19 -10.72
CA ASP A 131 6.39 -8.65 -11.29
C ASP A 131 6.32 -8.46 -12.81
N ASP A 132 5.51 -9.27 -13.51
CA ASP A 132 5.36 -9.27 -14.97
C ASP A 132 6.70 -9.26 -15.75
N GLY A 133 7.75 -9.84 -15.16
CA GLY A 133 9.09 -9.93 -15.76
C GLY A 133 10.04 -8.76 -15.48
N ASP A 134 9.67 -7.80 -14.62
CA ASP A 134 10.50 -6.66 -14.26
C ASP A 134 11.70 -7.01 -13.34
N GLY A 135 11.78 -8.25 -12.84
CA GLY A 135 12.91 -8.76 -12.06
C GLY A 135 12.88 -8.39 -10.58
N ASN A 136 11.72 -7.97 -10.07
CA ASN A 136 11.44 -7.55 -8.70
C ASN A 136 10.63 -8.57 -7.90
N ALA A 137 10.39 -9.79 -8.42
CA ALA A 137 9.64 -10.83 -7.70
C ALA A 137 10.21 -11.16 -6.31
N ASP A 138 11.53 -11.07 -6.12
CA ASP A 138 12.20 -11.31 -4.83
C ASP A 138 11.97 -10.18 -3.79
N LEU A 139 11.23 -9.12 -4.16
CA LEU A 139 10.73 -8.10 -3.24
C LEU A 139 9.80 -8.71 -2.19
N PHE A 140 8.99 -9.70 -2.59
CA PHE A 140 8.03 -10.40 -1.72
C PHE A 140 8.65 -11.65 -1.12
N ARG A 141 9.24 -11.48 0.06
CA ARG A 141 9.96 -12.55 0.75
C ARG A 141 9.05 -13.42 1.61
N PRO A 142 9.39 -14.71 1.82
CA PRO A 142 8.62 -15.64 2.65
C PRO A 142 8.31 -15.13 4.07
N GLU A 143 9.18 -14.32 4.66
CA GLU A 143 9.00 -13.73 6.01
C GLU A 143 7.74 -12.85 6.11
N LEU A 144 7.16 -12.41 4.99
CA LEU A 144 5.86 -11.72 4.98
C LEU A 144 4.71 -12.63 5.45
N LEU A 145 4.84 -13.95 5.30
CA LEU A 145 3.82 -14.92 5.72
C LEU A 145 3.76 -15.07 7.26
N ASP A 146 4.80 -14.65 7.98
CA ASP A 146 4.83 -14.64 9.44
C ASP A 146 3.99 -13.49 10.03
N ASP A 147 3.67 -12.46 9.23
CA ASP A 147 2.83 -11.35 9.66
C ASP A 147 1.34 -11.67 9.55
N THR A 148 0.72 -11.96 10.69
CA THR A 148 -0.71 -12.31 10.81
C THR A 148 -1.71 -11.22 10.37
N ALA A 149 -1.24 -10.00 10.12
CA ALA A 149 -2.05 -8.93 9.56
C ALA A 149 -1.95 -8.82 8.03
N THR A 150 -1.00 -9.52 7.40
CA THR A 150 -0.73 -9.44 5.96
C THR A 150 -1.30 -10.65 5.23
N PHE A 151 -2.02 -10.40 4.14
CA PHE A 151 -2.62 -11.44 3.29
C PHE A 151 -2.31 -11.14 1.83
N VAL A 152 -1.63 -12.06 1.16
CA VAL A 152 -1.32 -11.95 -0.27
C VAL A 152 -2.44 -12.63 -1.06
N LEU A 153 -3.26 -11.83 -1.72
CA LEU A 153 -4.50 -12.23 -2.38
C LEU A 153 -4.23 -12.51 -3.86
N ALA A 154 -4.64 -13.68 -4.33
CA ALA A 154 -4.51 -14.05 -5.73
C ALA A 154 -5.89 -14.32 -6.35
N GLY A 155 -6.09 -13.80 -7.56
CA GLY A 155 -7.14 -14.22 -8.47
C GLY A 155 -6.56 -15.17 -9.50
N GLN A 156 -7.05 -16.40 -9.48
CA GLN A 156 -6.66 -17.43 -10.44
C GLN A 156 -7.68 -17.57 -11.56
N SER A 157 -7.21 -17.67 -12.80
CA SER A 157 -8.01 -18.12 -13.93
C SER A 157 -8.40 -19.60 -13.78
N THR A 158 -9.35 -20.07 -14.59
CA THR A 158 -9.85 -21.45 -14.52
C THR A 158 -8.80 -22.52 -14.78
N ASP A 159 -7.69 -22.18 -15.44
CA ASP A 159 -6.53 -23.04 -15.66
C ASP A 159 -5.49 -22.98 -14.52
N GLY A 160 -5.76 -22.23 -13.45
CA GLY A 160 -4.95 -22.17 -12.23
C GLY A 160 -3.83 -21.13 -12.24
N ARG A 161 -3.71 -20.32 -13.28
CA ARG A 161 -2.71 -19.23 -13.33
C ARG A 161 -3.13 -18.05 -12.48
N VAL A 162 -2.20 -17.46 -11.74
CA VAL A 162 -2.43 -16.15 -11.09
C VAL A 162 -2.42 -15.07 -12.16
N VAL A 163 -3.55 -14.38 -12.31
CA VAL A 163 -3.76 -13.34 -13.34
C VAL A 163 -4.13 -11.98 -12.73
N ALA A 164 -4.47 -11.96 -11.45
CA ALA A 164 -4.71 -10.73 -10.70
C ALA A 164 -4.33 -10.93 -9.23
N GLY A 165 -4.13 -9.84 -8.51
CA GLY A 165 -3.88 -9.92 -7.08
C GLY A 165 -3.73 -8.57 -6.41
N ALA A 166 -3.59 -8.63 -5.10
CA ALA A 166 -3.25 -7.50 -4.24
C ALA A 166 -2.68 -8.02 -2.92
N VAL A 167 -2.11 -7.12 -2.13
CA VAL A 167 -1.84 -7.37 -0.71
C VAL A 167 -2.90 -6.66 0.12
N ALA A 168 -3.50 -7.40 1.05
CA ALA A 168 -4.36 -6.86 2.07
C ALA A 168 -3.64 -6.81 3.42
N SER A 169 -3.63 -5.65 4.06
CA SER A 169 -3.04 -5.43 5.39
C SER A 169 -4.16 -5.05 6.37
N ARG A 170 -4.51 -5.97 7.26
CA ARG A 170 -5.57 -5.77 8.26
C ARG A 170 -5.07 -4.93 9.43
N GLY A 171 -5.52 -3.69 9.52
CA GLY A 171 -5.30 -2.81 10.67
C GLY A 171 -6.43 -2.88 11.69
N HIS A 172 -6.36 -2.01 12.69
CA HIS A 172 -7.38 -1.95 13.75
C HIS A 172 -8.73 -1.41 13.26
N GLN A 173 -8.72 -0.43 12.35
CA GLN A 173 -9.92 0.29 11.91
C GLN A 173 -10.27 0.08 10.44
N VAL A 174 -9.32 -0.41 9.64
CA VAL A 174 -9.40 -0.49 8.18
C VAL A 174 -8.63 -1.72 7.69
N VAL A 175 -8.95 -2.19 6.49
CA VAL A 175 -8.07 -3.08 5.71
C VAL A 175 -7.47 -2.25 4.59
N GLY A 176 -6.14 -2.14 4.57
CA GLY A 176 -5.44 -1.51 3.45
C GLY A 176 -5.25 -2.48 2.30
N ILE A 177 -5.35 -1.97 1.08
CA ILE A 177 -5.04 -2.68 -0.15
C ILE A 177 -3.86 -1.98 -0.80
N SER A 178 -2.87 -2.77 -1.21
CA SER A 178 -1.66 -2.33 -1.89
C SER A 178 -1.29 -3.33 -2.98
N ASN A 179 -0.40 -2.94 -3.89
CA ASN A 179 0.14 -3.83 -4.92
C ASN A 179 -0.95 -4.51 -5.78
N VAL A 180 -2.01 -3.76 -6.10
CA VAL A 180 -3.10 -4.25 -6.97
C VAL A 180 -2.56 -4.42 -8.39
N PHE A 181 -2.79 -5.58 -9.00
CA PHE A 181 -2.42 -5.82 -10.39
C PHE A 181 -3.40 -6.78 -11.08
N ALA A 182 -3.47 -6.69 -12.39
CA ALA A 182 -4.06 -7.69 -13.27
C ALA A 182 -3.23 -7.76 -14.56
N LEU A 183 -2.87 -8.98 -14.98
CA LEU A 183 -2.11 -9.23 -16.22
C LEU A 183 -2.95 -8.96 -17.47
N ASP A 184 -4.26 -9.21 -17.37
CA ASP A 184 -5.22 -9.02 -18.45
C ASP A 184 -6.40 -8.14 -17.97
N GLY A 185 -7.02 -7.39 -18.88
CA GLY A 185 -8.26 -6.66 -18.59
C GLY A 185 -8.11 -5.31 -17.88
N GLY A 186 -6.88 -4.87 -17.61
CA GLY A 186 -6.58 -3.55 -17.06
C GLY A 186 -6.91 -3.41 -15.56
N PRO A 187 -6.85 -2.18 -15.02
CA PRO A 187 -6.91 -1.94 -13.58
C PRO A 187 -8.23 -2.34 -12.90
N ASP A 188 -9.31 -2.52 -13.67
CA ASP A 188 -10.61 -2.99 -13.14
C ASP A 188 -10.62 -4.49 -12.80
N ALA A 189 -9.86 -5.31 -13.53
CA ALA A 189 -10.00 -6.76 -13.49
C ALA A 189 -9.66 -7.39 -12.11
N ALA A 190 -8.80 -6.73 -11.33
CA ALA A 190 -8.40 -7.22 -10.01
C ALA A 190 -9.44 -6.94 -8.91
N TRP A 191 -10.19 -5.84 -9.01
CA TRP A 191 -11.01 -5.36 -7.89
C TRP A 191 -12.09 -6.33 -7.43
N PRO A 192 -12.81 -7.05 -8.31
CA PRO A 192 -13.82 -8.01 -7.85
C PRO A 192 -13.26 -9.13 -6.97
N VAL A 193 -12.16 -9.78 -7.38
CA VAL A 193 -11.56 -10.87 -6.60
C VAL A 193 -10.92 -10.37 -5.31
N VAL A 194 -10.31 -9.17 -5.34
CA VAL A 194 -9.72 -8.53 -4.17
C VAL A 194 -10.80 -8.16 -3.15
N LEU A 195 -11.90 -7.55 -3.58
CA LEU A 195 -12.99 -7.14 -2.70
C LEU A 195 -13.76 -8.35 -2.13
N ASP A 196 -13.95 -9.41 -2.91
CA ASP A 196 -14.49 -10.67 -2.40
C ASP A 196 -13.60 -11.24 -1.29
N ALA A 197 -12.28 -11.23 -1.51
CA ALA A 197 -11.32 -11.71 -0.52
C ALA A 197 -11.31 -10.91 0.76
N VAL A 198 -11.32 -9.59 0.66
CA VAL A 198 -11.36 -8.70 1.82
C VAL A 198 -12.67 -8.87 2.58
N ASN A 199 -13.81 -9.00 1.87
CA ASN A 199 -15.09 -9.26 2.50
C ASN A 199 -15.11 -10.60 3.26
N TRP A 200 -14.44 -11.63 2.73
CA TRP A 200 -14.29 -12.90 3.44
C TRP A 200 -13.37 -12.79 4.67
N LEU A 201 -12.25 -12.08 4.56
CA LEU A 201 -11.25 -11.93 5.63
C LEU A 201 -11.70 -10.99 6.76
N SER A 202 -12.43 -9.92 6.43
CA SER A 202 -12.74 -8.81 7.34
C SER A 202 -14.03 -8.08 6.92
N PRO A 203 -15.20 -8.75 7.01
CA PRO A 203 -16.47 -8.24 6.46
C PRO A 203 -16.97 -6.94 7.10
N THR A 204 -16.47 -6.58 8.29
CA THR A 204 -16.92 -5.42 9.05
C THR A 204 -15.99 -4.21 8.93
N LEU A 205 -14.82 -4.37 8.34
CA LEU A 205 -13.84 -3.30 8.22
C LEU A 205 -13.95 -2.61 6.87
N PRO A 206 -13.93 -1.26 6.83
CA PRO A 206 -13.83 -0.55 5.56
C PRO A 206 -12.47 -0.79 4.90
N VAL A 207 -12.45 -0.63 3.58
CA VAL A 207 -11.27 -0.85 2.76
C VAL A 207 -10.65 0.49 2.42
N VAL A 208 -9.32 0.59 2.50
CA VAL A 208 -8.56 1.78 2.12
C VAL A 208 -7.40 1.41 1.22
N GLY A 209 -6.87 2.39 0.51
CA GLY A 209 -5.70 2.27 -0.35
C GLY A 209 -5.33 3.63 -0.88
N TYR A 210 -4.43 3.70 -1.85
CA TYR A 210 -4.27 4.93 -2.63
C TYR A 210 -4.04 4.58 -4.10
N GLU A 211 -4.51 5.47 -4.96
CA GLU A 211 -4.45 5.28 -6.40
C GLU A 211 -4.24 6.61 -7.12
N GLN A 212 -3.81 6.52 -8.38
CA GLN A 212 -3.67 7.65 -9.29
C GLN A 212 -4.06 7.24 -10.72
N GLY A 213 -4.30 8.21 -11.60
CA GLY A 213 -4.59 7.95 -13.01
C GLY A 213 -5.74 6.96 -13.24
N GLU A 214 -5.52 5.97 -14.10
CA GLU A 214 -6.52 4.96 -14.43
C GLU A 214 -6.87 4.04 -13.25
N GLY A 215 -5.91 3.75 -12.37
CA GLY A 215 -6.12 2.97 -11.14
C GLY A 215 -7.13 3.64 -10.21
N LEU A 216 -7.07 4.98 -10.09
CA LEU A 216 -8.04 5.75 -9.30
C LEU A 216 -9.44 5.67 -9.94
N GLY A 217 -9.51 5.77 -11.27
CA GLY A 217 -10.74 5.59 -12.01
C GLY A 217 -11.38 4.21 -11.79
N ALA A 218 -10.57 3.14 -11.80
CA ALA A 218 -11.01 1.78 -11.55
C ALA A 218 -11.53 1.62 -10.10
N ALA A 219 -10.76 2.08 -9.11
CA ALA A 219 -11.19 2.04 -7.71
C ALA A 219 -12.57 2.72 -7.53
N ILE A 220 -12.78 3.90 -8.12
CA ILE A 220 -14.07 4.61 -8.04
C ILE A 220 -15.22 3.77 -8.65
N ARG A 221 -15.01 3.14 -9.80
CA ARG A 221 -16.02 2.24 -10.41
C ARG A 221 -16.37 1.04 -9.52
N HIS A 222 -15.45 0.62 -8.65
CA HIS A 222 -15.65 -0.45 -7.68
C HIS A 222 -16.12 0.02 -6.29
N GLY A 223 -16.61 1.26 -6.21
CA GLY A 223 -17.31 1.79 -5.03
C GLY A 223 -16.39 2.43 -4.00
N PHE A 224 -15.16 2.79 -4.38
CA PHE A 224 -14.32 3.64 -3.56
C PHE A 224 -14.64 5.12 -3.79
N GLU A 225 -14.39 5.93 -2.76
CA GLU A 225 -14.44 7.38 -2.79
C GLU A 225 -13.04 7.95 -2.48
N PRO A 226 -12.57 8.98 -3.21
CA PRO A 226 -11.35 9.68 -2.85
C PRO A 226 -11.58 10.51 -1.58
N VAL A 227 -10.71 10.35 -0.59
CA VAL A 227 -10.87 10.98 0.75
C VAL A 227 -9.79 12.00 1.11
N GLY A 228 -8.70 12.06 0.35
CA GLY A 228 -7.68 13.10 0.51
C GLY A 228 -6.44 12.87 -0.34
N PRO A 229 -5.71 13.94 -0.68
CA PRO A 229 -4.46 13.83 -1.44
C PRO A 229 -3.33 13.26 -0.59
N LEU A 230 -2.34 12.67 -1.26
CA LEU A 230 -1.02 12.36 -0.71
C LEU A 230 0.06 12.65 -1.74
N ARG A 231 1.30 12.76 -1.27
CA ARG A 231 2.46 13.05 -2.10
C ARG A 231 3.63 12.13 -1.77
N ILE A 232 4.29 11.61 -2.80
CA ILE A 232 5.54 10.87 -2.65
C ILE A 232 6.69 11.80 -3.02
N TRP A 233 7.65 11.90 -2.12
CA TRP A 233 8.86 12.70 -2.25
C TRP A 233 10.06 11.78 -2.45
N ALA A 234 11.03 12.22 -3.25
CA ALA A 234 12.32 11.57 -3.44
C ALA A 234 13.46 12.55 -3.21
N HIS A 235 14.44 12.15 -2.39
CA HIS A 235 15.66 12.90 -2.11
C HIS A 235 16.62 12.77 -3.30
N CYS A 236 17.09 13.90 -3.80
CA CYS A 236 17.86 13.95 -5.04
C CYS A 236 19.19 14.70 -4.92
N LEU A 237 19.48 15.23 -3.72
CA LEU A 237 20.73 15.92 -3.42
C LEU A 237 21.73 15.00 -2.70
#